data_AF-A0A174QRP1-F1
#
_entry.id   AF-A0A174QRP1-F1
#
_cell.length_a   1.000
_cell.length_b   1.000
_cell.length_c   1.000
_cell.angle_alpha   90.00
_cell.angle_beta   90.00
_cell.angle_gamma   90.00
#
_symmetry.space_group_name_H-M   'P 1'
#
loop_
_entity.id
_entity.type
_entity.pdbx_description
1 polymer ?
#
loop_
_entity_poly.entity_id
_entity_poly.type
_entity_poly.pdbx_seq_one_letter_code
_entity_poly.pdbx_strand_id
1 'polypeptide(L)'
;MKNIDNPGFCVDMLCGMQNMSRTGFFNKLKALTGHAPADYIRSMRLQYAAQLLREKDCSITEISDDSGFSDVRYFREVFRKYYGMSPSEYRNSMRG
;
A
#
# COMPACT_ATOMS: atom_id res chain seq x y z
N MET A 1 -13.53 25.17 4.72
CA MET A 1 -13.41 23.76 4.32
C MET A 1 -11.96 23.50 3.95
N LYS A 2 -11.14 23.03 4.90
CA LYS A 2 -9.82 22.49 4.61
C LYS A 2 -9.99 20.97 4.72
N ASN A 3 -10.15 20.29 3.59
CA ASN A 3 -10.02 18.85 3.58
C ASN A 3 -8.58 18.53 3.94
N ILE A 4 -8.44 18.04 5.17
CA ILE A 4 -7.27 17.37 5.70
C ILE A 4 -7.21 16.03 4.96
N ASP A 5 -6.76 16.05 3.71
CA ASP A 5 -6.57 14.81 2.96
C ASP A 5 -5.22 14.25 3.40
N ASN A 6 -5.30 13.51 4.50
CA ASN A 6 -4.26 12.60 4.97
C ASN A 6 -3.68 11.89 3.74
N PRO A 7 -2.40 12.12 3.37
CA PRO A 7 -1.87 11.50 2.18
C PRO A 7 -1.75 10.01 2.49
N GLY A 8 -2.72 9.22 2.05
CA GLY A 8 -2.59 7.77 2.01
C GLY A 8 -1.23 7.41 1.41
N PHE A 9 -0.67 6.27 1.81
CA PHE A 9 0.67 5.83 1.47
C PHE A 9 0.87 5.78 -0.05
N CYS A 10 1.31 6.91 -0.61
CA CYS A 10 1.41 7.14 -2.04
C CYS A 10 2.88 7.27 -2.45
N VAL A 11 3.14 7.10 -3.74
CA VAL A 11 4.50 7.15 -4.29
C VAL A 11 5.15 8.49 -3.99
N ASP A 12 4.38 9.58 -3.93
CA ASP A 12 4.90 10.91 -3.60
C ASP A 12 5.35 11.02 -2.15
N MET A 13 4.66 10.38 -1.21
CA MET A 13 5.09 10.32 0.18
C MET A 13 6.42 9.56 0.32
N LEU A 14 6.53 8.40 -0.34
CA LEU A 14 7.77 7.61 -0.39
C LEU A 14 8.93 8.39 -1.02
N CYS A 15 8.66 9.09 -2.11
CA CYS A 15 9.63 9.95 -2.80
C CYS A 15 10.06 11.13 -1.92
N GLY A 16 9.12 11.75 -1.21
CA GLY A 16 9.37 12.82 -0.24
C GLY A 16 10.21 12.36 0.95
N MET A 17 9.93 11.18 1.52
CA MET A 17 10.74 10.60 2.59
C MET A 17 12.20 10.34 2.18
N GLN A 18 12.45 10.12 0.88
CA GLN A 18 13.77 9.83 0.34
C GLN A 18 14.44 11.04 -0.32
N ASN A 19 13.82 12.22 -0.33
CA ASN A 19 14.27 13.40 -1.08
C ASN A 19 14.58 13.10 -2.56
N MET A 20 13.75 12.27 -3.21
CA MET A 20 13.92 11.87 -4.60
C MET A 20 12.71 12.26 -5.45
N SER A 21 12.96 12.57 -6.73
CA SER A 21 11.88 12.60 -7.71
C SER A 21 11.33 11.18 -7.94
N ARG A 22 10.07 11.08 -8.35
CA ARG A 22 9.42 9.81 -8.69
C ARG A 22 10.25 8.98 -9.67
N THR A 23 10.77 9.62 -10.72
CA THR A 23 11.65 8.99 -11.72
C THR A 23 12.96 8.51 -11.12
N GLY A 24 13.59 9.31 -10.24
CA GLY A 24 14.82 8.93 -9.54
C GLY A 24 14.63 7.73 -8.61
N PHE A 25 13.55 7.75 -7.82
CA PHE A 25 13.16 6.63 -6.95
C PHE A 25 12.90 5.36 -7.76
N PHE A 26 12.16 5.46 -8.86
CA PHE A 26 11.87 4.33 -9.75
C PHE A 26 13.13 3.74 -10.40
N ASN A 27 14.03 4.58 -10.92
CA ASN A 27 15.28 4.14 -11.53
C ASN A 27 16.18 3.47 -10.50
N LYS A 28 16.26 4.02 -9.28
CA LYS A 28 17.02 3.44 -8.17
C LYS A 28 16.44 2.09 -7.74
N LEU A 29 15.11 1.97 -7.63
CA LEU A 29 14.45 0.70 -7.32
C LEU A 29 14.71 -0.36 -8.37
N LYS A 30 14.61 -0.01 -9.67
CA LYS A 30 14.91 -0.94 -10.75
C LYS A 30 16.37 -1.40 -10.70
N ALA A 31 17.29 -0.47 -10.46
CA ALA A 31 18.72 -0.77 -10.38
C ALA A 31 19.08 -1.65 -9.17
N LEU A 32 18.41 -1.47 -8.03
CA LEU A 32 18.69 -2.22 -6.80
C LEU A 32 17.96 -3.57 -6.73
N THR A 33 16.73 -3.65 -7.25
CA THR A 33 15.88 -4.84 -7.06
C THR A 33 15.73 -5.69 -8.32
N GLY A 34 16.08 -5.18 -9.50
CA GLY A 34 15.85 -5.86 -10.79
C GLY A 34 14.37 -5.99 -11.19
N HIS A 35 13.43 -5.59 -10.32
CA HIS A 35 12.00 -5.71 -10.54
C HIS A 35 11.41 -4.43 -11.16
N ALA A 36 10.23 -4.58 -11.78
CA ALA A 36 9.47 -3.45 -12.24
C ALA A 36 9.08 -2.57 -11.04
N PRO A 37 9.36 -1.25 -11.06
CA PRO A 37 9.13 -0.40 -9.89
C PRO A 37 7.66 -0.36 -9.42
N ALA A 38 6.72 -0.63 -10.33
CA ALA A 38 5.30 -0.76 -10.02
C ALA A 38 5.00 -1.96 -9.09
N ASP A 39 5.68 -3.09 -9.27
CA ASP A 39 5.48 -4.27 -8.43
C ASP A 39 6.04 -4.05 -7.02
N TYR A 40 7.18 -3.34 -6.92
CA TYR A 40 7.76 -2.97 -5.63
C TYR A 40 6.89 -2.00 -4.84
N ILE A 41 6.35 -0.97 -5.49
CA ILE A 41 5.40 -0.07 -4.80
C ILE A 41 4.14 -0.81 -4.40
N ARG A 42 3.65 -1.71 -5.25
CA ARG A 42 2.49 -2.53 -4.91
C ARG A 42 2.75 -3.35 -3.65
N SER A 43 3.92 -3.99 -3.54
CA SER A 43 4.27 -4.75 -2.33
C SER A 43 4.39 -3.85 -1.10
N MET A 44 5.00 -2.66 -1.20
CA MET A 44 5.06 -1.71 -0.09
C MET A 44 3.66 -1.26 0.36
N ARG A 45 2.76 -0.93 -0.58
CA ARG A 45 1.37 -0.57 -0.27
C ARG A 45 0.63 -1.70 0.43
N LEU A 46 0.82 -2.94 -0.04
CA LEU A 46 0.24 -4.13 0.56
C LEU A 46 0.75 -4.38 1.98
N GLN A 47 2.04 -4.17 2.23
CA GLN A 47 2.64 -4.26 3.57
C GLN A 47 2.06 -3.22 4.52
N TYR A 48 1.88 -1.98 4.06
CA TYR A 48 1.24 -0.93 4.85
C TYR A 48 -0.24 -1.24 5.11
N ALA A 49 -0.98 -1.72 4.11
CA ALA A 49 -2.36 -2.18 4.29
C ALA A 49 -2.47 -3.30 5.34
N ALA A 50 -1.54 -4.26 5.31
CA ALA A 50 -1.47 -5.34 6.31
C ALA A 50 -1.20 -4.81 7.73
N GLN A 51 -0.36 -3.77 7.86
CA GLN A 51 -0.16 -3.08 9.13
C GLN A 51 -1.47 -2.42 9.62
N LEU A 52 -2.15 -1.66 8.76
CA LEU A 52 -3.43 -1.02 9.10
C LEU A 52 -4.50 -2.04 9.49
N LEU A 53 -4.54 -3.21 8.83
CA LEU A 53 -5.47 -4.30 9.16
C LEU A 53 -5.26 -4.86 10.57
N ARG A 54 -4.03 -4.79 11.10
CA ARG A 54 -3.70 -5.22 12.47
C ARG A 54 -3.98 -4.15 13.50
N GLU A 55 -3.65 -2.90 13.18
CA GLU A 55 -3.63 -1.80 14.15
C GLU A 55 -4.96 -1.04 14.24
N LYS A 56 -5.78 -1.06 13.19
CA LYS A 56 -7.00 -0.23 13.10
C LYS A 56 -8.27 -1.06 12.87
N ASP A 57 -9.39 -0.51 13.36
CA ASP A 57 -10.75 -1.00 13.15
C ASP A 57 -11.46 -0.40 11.91
N CYS A 58 -10.72 0.22 11.00
CA CYS A 58 -11.29 0.84 9.80
C CYS A 58 -11.87 -0.21 8.84
N SER A 59 -12.74 0.21 7.93
CA SER A 59 -13.26 -0.65 6.87
C SER A 59 -12.16 -1.05 5.87
N ILE A 60 -12.40 -2.14 5.13
CA ILE A 60 -11.46 -2.58 4.07
C ILE A 60 -11.34 -1.52 2.96
N THR A 61 -12.39 -0.73 2.73
CA THR A 61 -12.38 0.37 1.77
C THR A 61 -11.47 1.50 2.24
N GLU A 62 -11.62 1.95 3.48
CA GLU A 62 -10.74 2.99 4.04
C GLU A 62 -9.27 2.54 4.06
N ILE A 63 -9.00 1.28 4.38
CA ILE A 63 -7.63 0.75 4.33
C ILE A 63 -7.07 0.71 2.90
N SER A 64 -7.91 0.39 1.91
CA SER A 64 -7.51 0.47 0.48
C SER A 64 -7.09 1.89 0.13
N ASP A 65 -7.90 2.88 0.51
CA ASP A 65 -7.65 4.29 0.23
C ASP A 65 -6.40 4.79 0.98
N ASP A 66 -6.30 4.51 2.29
CA ASP A 66 -5.16 4.87 3.14
C ASP A 66 -3.85 4.23 2.67
N SER A 67 -3.90 3.06 2.04
CA SER A 67 -2.73 2.38 1.47
C SER A 67 -2.44 2.75 0.02
N GLY A 68 -3.18 3.71 -0.54
CA GLY A 68 -2.91 4.29 -1.86
C GLY A 68 -3.43 3.46 -3.04
N PHE A 69 -4.46 2.64 -2.84
CA PHE A 69 -5.19 1.96 -3.90
C PHE A 69 -6.47 2.73 -4.26
N SER A 70 -6.59 3.13 -5.52
CA SER A 70 -7.77 3.81 -6.05
C SER A 70 -8.95 2.88 -6.39
N ASP A 71 -8.72 1.56 -6.37
CA ASP A 71 -9.73 0.55 -6.67
C ASP A 71 -9.66 -0.57 -5.61
N VAL A 72 -10.73 -0.67 -4.82
CA VAL A 72 -10.86 -1.65 -3.74
C VAL A 72 -10.96 -3.09 -4.24
N ARG A 73 -11.50 -3.33 -5.45
CA ARG A 73 -11.58 -4.68 -6.04
C ARG A 73 -10.19 -5.14 -6.45
N TYR A 74 -9.43 -4.27 -7.11
CA TYR A 74 -8.04 -4.52 -7.47
C TYR A 74 -7.18 -4.74 -6.22
N PHE A 75 -7.33 -3.89 -5.19
CA PHE A 75 -6.68 -4.07 -3.90
C PHE A 75 -6.91 -5.46 -3.31
N ARG A 76 -8.16 -5.91 -3.22
CA ARG A 76 -8.50 -7.25 -2.70
C ARG A 76 -7.87 -8.37 -3.51
N GLU A 77 -7.86 -8.25 -4.84
CA GLU A 77 -7.26 -9.24 -5.74
C GLU A 77 -5.75 -9.37 -5.49
N VAL A 78 -5.04 -8.25 -5.52
CA VAL A 78 -3.58 -8.26 -5.36
C VAL A 78 -3.15 -8.55 -3.92
N PHE A 79 -3.93 -8.14 -2.92
CA PHE A 79 -3.70 -8.51 -1.52
C PHE A 79 -3.82 -10.02 -1.34
N ARG A 80 -4.89 -10.63 -1.86
CA ARG A 80 -5.06 -12.08 -1.82
C ARG A 80 -3.95 -12.80 -2.57
N LYS A 81 -3.52 -12.30 -3.73
CA LYS A 81 -2.40 -12.87 -4.48
C LYS A 81 -1.09 -12.81 -3.69
N TYR A 82 -0.87 -11.76 -2.92
CA TYR A 82 0.39 -11.55 -2.18
C TYR A 82 0.42 -12.29 -0.82
N TYR A 83 -0.68 -12.27 -0.07
CA TYR A 83 -0.77 -12.87 1.27
C TYR A 83 -1.43 -14.25 1.31
N GLY A 84 -1.99 -14.73 0.19
CA GLY A 84 -2.72 -15.99 0.12
C GLY A 84 -4.13 -15.95 0.70
N MET A 85 -4.56 -14.82 1.26
CA MET A 85 -5.87 -14.63 1.89
C MET A 85 -6.40 -13.21 1.67
N SER A 86 -7.71 -13.03 1.73
CA SER A 86 -8.34 -11.72 1.59
C SER A 86 -7.99 -10.78 2.76
N PRO A 87 -8.10 -9.45 2.59
CA PRO A 87 -7.90 -8.49 3.66
C PRO A 87 -8.73 -8.77 4.93
N SER A 88 -9.98 -9.21 4.76
CA SER A 88 -10.87 -9.54 5.88
C SER A 88 -10.42 -10.79 6.62
N GLU A 89 -10.04 -11.84 5.89
CA GLU A 89 -9.48 -13.07 6.49
C GLU A 89 -8.18 -12.78 7.23
N TYR A 90 -7.31 -11.95 6.65
CA TYR A 90 -6.06 -11.51 7.28
C TYR A 90 -6.31 -10.74 8.58
N ARG A 91 -7.32 -9.87 8.63
CA ARG A 91 -7.70 -9.18 9.87
C ARG A 91 -8.15 -10.18 10.94
N ASN A 92 -8.99 -11.14 10.56
CA ASN A 92 -9.53 -12.12 11.48
C ASN A 92 -8.44 -13.05 12.04
N SER A 93 -7.45 -13.44 11.23
CA SER A 93 -6.35 -14.30 11.67
C SER A 93 -5.37 -13.62 12.64
N MET A 94 -5.34 -12.28 12.66
CA MET A 94 -4.48 -11.49 13.55
C MET A 94 -5.16 -11.09 14.86
N ARG A 95 -6.49 -11.23 14.93
CA ARG A 95 -7.30 -10.93 16.12
C ARG A 95 -7.72 -12.19 16.89
N GLY A 96 -7.44 -13.36 16.34
CA GLY A 96 -7.65 -14.66 16.96
C GLY A 96 -6.56 -15.02 17.95
#